data_AF-M0KMJ0-F1
#
_entry.id   AF-M0KMJ0-F1
#
_cell.length_a   1.000
_cell.length_b   1.000
_cell.length_c   1.000
_cell.angle_alpha   90.00
_cell.angle_beta   90.00
_cell.angle_gamma   90.00
#
_symmetry.space_group_name_H-M   'P 1'
#
loop_
_entity.id
_entity.type
_entity.pdbx_description
1 polymer ?
#
loop_
_entity_poly.entity_id
_entity_poly.type
_entity_poly.pdbx_seq_one_letter_code
_entity_poly.pdbx_strand_id
1 'polypeptide(L)'
;MSAIGRRINLGLVVFVVLSMVGTGGTTVLYQDSASELRSQNQELRQENAELRGNLDDTRSELESTQTRVDELQEQLETRSEDVDQVATNLNQTESQLNATESQLAETRQSLRQSEGRVDELEGTVDDLRDERDTLEDEVDDLETTIGDLEADNEELEDERNELEEQVSDLQDDIDSLESRIDTLESEINELENQNEALRDDIETICNRMETPDPTCEDY
;
A
#
# COMPACT_ATOMS: atom_id res chain seq x y z
N MET A 1 102.03 30.39 -127.51
CA MET A 1 100.61 30.09 -127.81
C MET A 1 99.92 29.84 -126.48
N SER A 2 98.88 30.52 -126.00
CA SER A 2 98.08 31.68 -126.41
C SER A 2 97.49 32.26 -125.10
N ALA A 3 96.97 33.49 -125.19
CA ALA A 3 96.37 34.33 -124.14
C ALA A 3 95.31 33.61 -123.26
N ILE A 4 94.98 34.04 -122.03
CA ILE A 4 94.26 35.29 -121.72
C ILE A 4 94.50 35.64 -120.23
N GLY A 5 95.05 36.83 -119.97
CA GLY A 5 95.01 37.46 -118.67
C GLY A 5 93.65 38.13 -118.44
N ARG A 6 93.01 37.84 -117.31
CA ARG A 6 91.82 38.56 -116.84
C ARG A 6 92.15 39.10 -115.45
N ARG A 7 92.22 40.43 -115.31
CA ARG A 7 92.45 41.11 -114.04
C ARG A 7 91.33 40.71 -113.08
N ILE A 8 91.67 40.03 -111.98
CA ILE A 8 90.75 39.82 -110.87
C ILE A 8 90.44 41.21 -110.31
N ASN A 9 89.20 41.67 -110.46
CA ASN A 9 88.79 42.96 -109.96
C ASN A 9 88.71 42.86 -108.43
N LEU A 10 89.71 43.42 -107.74
CA LEU A 10 89.87 43.33 -106.28
C LEU A 10 88.62 43.84 -105.54
N GLY A 11 87.92 44.82 -106.13
CA GLY A 11 86.62 45.30 -105.62
C GLY A 11 85.51 44.25 -105.65
N LEU A 12 85.52 43.34 -106.63
CA LEU A 12 84.52 42.27 -106.74
C LEU A 12 84.79 41.16 -105.71
N VAL A 13 86.05 40.84 -105.43
CA VAL A 13 86.43 39.90 -104.36
C VAL A 13 86.10 40.48 -102.99
N VAL A 14 86.43 41.75 -102.74
CA VAL A 14 86.09 42.43 -101.48
C VAL A 14 84.58 42.56 -101.29
N PHE A 15 83.81 42.82 -102.35
CA PHE A 15 82.34 42.88 -102.29
C PHE A 15 81.71 41.51 -102.04
N VAL A 16 82.25 40.43 -102.61
CA VAL A 16 81.81 39.05 -102.33
C VAL A 16 82.15 38.64 -100.91
N VAL A 17 83.34 39.00 -100.39
CA VAL A 17 83.72 38.72 -99.00
C VAL A 17 82.91 39.57 -98.02
N LEU A 18 82.71 40.87 -98.26
CA LEU A 18 81.84 41.72 -97.44
C LEU A 18 80.37 41.30 -97.54
N SER A 19 79.90 40.84 -98.70
CA SER A 19 78.57 40.25 -98.83
C SER A 19 78.48 38.90 -98.14
N MET A 20 79.51 38.04 -98.19
CA MET A 20 79.54 36.77 -97.46
C MET A 20 79.66 36.96 -95.95
N VAL A 21 80.40 37.96 -95.49
CA VAL A 21 80.56 38.31 -94.07
C VAL A 21 79.34 39.07 -93.57
N GLY A 22 78.74 39.95 -94.39
CA GLY A 22 77.51 40.66 -94.08
C GLY A 22 76.28 39.76 -94.10
N THR A 23 76.14 38.88 -95.09
CA THR A 23 75.09 37.85 -95.11
C THR A 23 75.37 36.76 -94.09
N GLY A 24 76.61 36.33 -93.89
CA GLY A 24 76.98 35.37 -92.84
C GLY A 24 76.76 35.90 -91.43
N GLY A 25 77.16 37.14 -91.13
CA GLY A 25 77.00 37.76 -89.80
C GLY A 25 75.55 38.06 -89.45
N THR A 26 74.74 38.54 -90.41
CA THR A 26 73.29 38.69 -90.20
C THR A 26 72.60 37.34 -90.07
N THR A 27 72.98 36.33 -90.86
CA THR A 27 72.43 34.96 -90.73
C THR A 27 72.76 34.35 -89.38
N VAL A 28 73.97 34.56 -88.83
CA VAL A 28 74.35 34.08 -87.49
C VAL A 28 73.56 34.79 -86.40
N LEU A 29 73.38 36.12 -86.45
CA LEU A 29 72.54 36.84 -85.48
C LEU A 29 71.06 36.46 -85.59
N TYR A 30 70.52 36.31 -86.80
CA TYR A 30 69.16 35.81 -87.01
C TYR A 30 69.02 34.35 -86.59
N GLN A 31 70.05 33.53 -86.75
CA GLN A 31 70.07 32.14 -86.33
C GLN A 31 70.10 32.03 -84.80
N ASP A 32 70.85 32.91 -84.13
CA ASP A 32 70.91 33.03 -82.67
C ASP A 32 69.57 33.53 -82.11
N SER A 33 69.03 34.66 -82.61
CA SER A 33 67.70 35.16 -82.23
C SER A 33 66.57 34.19 -82.55
N ALA A 34 66.64 33.47 -83.68
CA ALA A 34 65.67 32.43 -84.01
C ALA A 34 65.85 31.16 -83.16
N SER A 35 67.06 30.87 -82.67
CA SER A 35 67.32 29.77 -81.74
C SER A 35 66.79 30.11 -80.34
N GLU A 36 67.05 31.33 -79.87
CA GLU A 36 66.54 31.84 -78.59
C GLU A 36 65.01 31.95 -78.61
N LEU A 37 64.43 32.49 -79.69
CA LEU A 37 62.97 32.52 -79.85
C LEU A 37 62.36 31.10 -79.92
N ARG A 38 63.05 30.14 -80.55
CA ARG A 38 62.61 28.72 -80.53
C ARG A 38 62.68 28.14 -79.12
N SER A 39 63.73 28.45 -78.35
CA SER A 39 63.89 28.01 -76.97
C SER A 39 62.79 28.57 -76.07
N GLN A 40 62.54 29.88 -76.14
CA GLN A 40 61.44 30.52 -75.40
C GLN A 40 60.08 29.97 -75.81
N ASN A 41 59.87 29.67 -77.10
CA ASN A 41 58.61 29.08 -77.57
C ASN A 41 58.45 27.62 -77.11
N GLN A 42 59.56 26.88 -76.92
CA GLN A 42 59.54 25.54 -76.35
C GLN A 42 59.26 25.57 -74.84
N GLU A 43 59.89 26.50 -74.12
CA GLU A 43 59.66 26.75 -72.68
C GLU A 43 58.21 27.17 -72.42
N LEU A 44 57.70 28.15 -73.17
CA LEU A 44 56.29 28.58 -73.08
C LEU A 44 55.30 27.44 -73.41
N ARG A 45 55.66 26.52 -74.33
CA ARG A 45 54.85 25.33 -74.61
C ARG A 45 54.85 24.35 -73.46
N GLN A 46 56.01 24.16 -72.82
CA GLN A 46 56.15 23.31 -71.65
C GLN A 46 55.37 23.88 -70.46
N GLU A 47 55.53 25.16 -70.18
CA GLU A 47 54.77 25.88 -69.15
C GLU A 47 53.26 25.83 -69.44
N ASN A 48 52.83 26.03 -70.70
CA ASN A 48 51.42 25.86 -71.06
C ASN A 48 50.91 24.43 -70.85
N ALA A 49 51.74 23.41 -71.09
CA ALA A 49 51.35 22.02 -70.85
C ALA A 49 51.24 21.73 -69.35
N GLU A 50 52.16 22.24 -68.54
CA GLU A 50 52.15 22.13 -67.09
C GLU A 50 50.96 22.88 -66.47
N LEU A 51 50.71 24.12 -66.88
CA LEU A 51 49.54 24.89 -66.44
C LEU A 51 48.22 24.20 -66.82
N ARG A 52 48.15 23.53 -67.98
CA ARG A 52 46.98 22.73 -68.35
C ARG A 52 46.81 21.49 -67.48
N GLY A 53 47.90 20.82 -67.12
CA GLY A 53 47.89 19.70 -66.18
C GLY A 53 47.38 20.15 -64.81
N ASN A 54 47.99 21.19 -64.25
CA ASN A 54 47.58 21.76 -62.95
C ASN A 54 46.11 22.22 -62.95
N LEU A 55 45.63 22.78 -64.08
CA LEU A 55 44.22 23.18 -64.23
C LEU A 55 43.28 21.98 -64.26
N ASP A 56 43.68 20.86 -64.87
CA ASP A 56 42.90 19.62 -64.91
C ASP A 56 42.88 18.95 -63.53
N ASP A 57 44.02 18.91 -62.84
CA ASP A 57 44.12 18.41 -61.47
C ASP A 57 43.25 19.24 -60.52
N THR A 58 43.35 20.56 -60.58
CA THR A 58 42.53 21.47 -59.75
C THR A 58 41.03 21.31 -60.03
N ARG A 59 40.64 21.08 -61.30
CA ARG A 59 39.23 20.81 -61.65
C ARG A 59 38.75 19.50 -61.05
N SER A 60 39.57 18.45 -61.13
CA SER A 60 39.26 17.15 -60.55
C SER A 60 39.13 17.23 -59.02
N GLU A 61 40.01 17.98 -58.36
CA GLU A 61 39.93 18.26 -56.92
C GLU A 61 38.68 19.07 -56.56
N LEU A 62 38.32 20.06 -57.37
CA LEU A 62 37.11 20.86 -57.17
C LEU A 62 35.85 20.01 -57.26
N GLU A 63 35.75 19.13 -58.27
CA GLU A 63 34.62 18.21 -58.45
C GLU A 63 34.51 17.21 -57.29
N SER A 64 35.64 16.65 -56.85
CA SER A 64 35.69 15.78 -55.67
C SER A 64 35.26 16.50 -54.40
N THR A 65 35.71 17.75 -54.22
CA THR A 65 35.33 18.57 -53.06
C THR A 65 33.86 18.93 -53.09
N GLN A 66 33.30 19.27 -54.25
CA GLN A 66 31.87 19.53 -54.42
C GLN A 66 31.04 18.31 -54.03
N THR A 67 31.41 17.14 -54.53
CA THR A 67 30.74 15.87 -54.19
C THR A 67 30.73 15.63 -52.67
N ARG A 68 31.86 15.88 -52.01
CA ARG A 68 32.00 15.71 -50.56
C ARG A 68 31.21 16.75 -49.77
N VAL A 69 31.06 17.98 -50.29
CA VAL A 69 30.19 19.00 -49.67
C VAL A 69 28.74 18.55 -49.72
N ASP A 70 28.28 18.06 -50.87
CA ASP A 70 26.90 17.58 -51.04
C ASP A 70 26.60 16.39 -50.09
N GLU A 71 27.52 15.44 -49.98
CA GLU A 71 27.39 14.30 -49.05
C GLU A 71 27.35 14.76 -47.58
N LEU A 72 28.22 15.71 -47.20
CA LEU A 72 28.21 16.26 -45.84
C LEU A 72 26.94 17.05 -45.53
N GLN A 73 26.34 17.71 -46.53
CA GLN A 73 25.06 18.41 -46.37
C GLN A 73 23.92 17.41 -46.11
N GLU A 74 23.86 16.31 -46.88
CA GLU A 74 22.85 15.26 -46.67
C GLU A 74 23.00 14.59 -45.29
N GLN A 75 24.24 14.33 -44.87
CA GLN A 75 24.52 13.81 -43.53
C GLN A 75 24.11 14.80 -42.44
N LEU A 76 24.35 16.10 -42.62
CA LEU A 76 23.96 17.13 -41.67
C LEU A 76 22.43 17.22 -41.52
N GLU A 77 21.71 17.15 -42.63
CA GLU A 77 20.24 17.13 -42.64
C GLU A 77 19.70 15.92 -41.89
N THR A 78 20.19 14.71 -42.22
CA THR A 78 19.83 13.46 -41.53
C THR A 78 20.12 13.54 -40.02
N ARG A 79 21.29 14.08 -39.64
CA ARG A 79 21.65 14.24 -38.22
C ARG A 79 20.81 15.27 -37.50
N SER A 80 20.36 16.31 -38.18
CA SER A 80 19.43 17.29 -37.62
C SER A 80 18.09 16.61 -37.31
N GLU A 81 17.56 15.80 -38.23
CA GLU A 81 16.33 15.04 -38.04
C GLU A 81 16.44 14.02 -36.89
N ASP A 82 17.56 13.29 -36.82
CA ASP A 82 17.86 12.38 -35.70
C ASP A 82 17.81 13.12 -34.35
N VAL A 83 18.42 14.31 -34.27
CA VAL A 83 18.45 15.13 -33.04
C VAL A 83 17.04 15.57 -32.64
N ASP A 84 16.22 16.02 -33.59
CA ASP A 84 14.84 16.43 -33.32
C ASP A 84 13.98 15.25 -32.83
N GLN A 85 14.18 14.06 -33.42
CA GLN A 85 13.49 12.84 -33.02
C GLN A 85 13.90 12.40 -31.60
N VAL A 86 15.20 12.44 -31.28
CA VAL A 86 15.69 12.12 -29.94
C VAL A 86 15.19 13.13 -28.92
N ALA A 87 15.18 14.43 -29.24
CA ALA A 87 14.64 15.46 -28.37
C ALA A 87 13.15 15.25 -28.08
N THR A 88 12.37 14.85 -29.09
CA THR A 88 10.96 14.50 -28.91
C THR A 88 10.78 13.30 -27.99
N ASN A 89 11.55 12.23 -28.21
CA ASN A 89 11.49 11.02 -27.38
C ASN A 89 11.92 11.28 -25.93
N LEU A 90 12.91 12.15 -25.74
CA LEU A 90 13.37 12.56 -24.42
C LEU A 90 12.24 13.27 -23.65
N ASN A 91 11.61 14.27 -24.26
CA ASN A 91 10.48 14.98 -23.64
C ASN A 91 9.32 14.04 -23.29
N GLN A 92 9.01 13.07 -24.17
CA GLN A 92 7.97 12.08 -23.89
C GLN A 92 8.35 11.19 -22.70
N THR A 93 9.61 10.75 -22.64
CA THR A 93 10.10 9.90 -21.55
C THR A 93 10.11 10.67 -20.21
N GLU A 94 10.50 11.94 -20.21
CA GLU A 94 10.44 12.79 -19.03
C GLU A 94 9.01 13.00 -18.53
N SER A 95 8.04 13.17 -19.44
CA SER A 95 6.63 13.25 -19.08
C SER A 95 6.11 11.95 -18.44
N GLN A 96 6.47 10.80 -19.04
CA GLN A 96 6.12 9.48 -18.50
C GLN A 96 6.76 9.22 -17.13
N LEU A 97 8.01 9.64 -16.94
CA LEU A 97 8.72 9.53 -15.67
C LEU A 97 7.98 10.32 -14.57
N ASN A 98 7.67 11.59 -14.82
CA ASN A 98 6.94 12.43 -13.87
C ASN A 98 5.56 11.86 -13.51
N ALA A 99 4.83 11.32 -14.50
CA ALA A 99 3.54 10.66 -14.28
C ALA A 99 3.69 9.41 -13.39
N THR A 100 4.70 8.58 -13.66
CA THR A 100 4.99 7.37 -12.89
C THR A 100 5.42 7.70 -11.46
N GLU A 101 6.25 8.74 -11.26
CA GLU A 101 6.65 9.21 -9.93
C GLU A 101 5.45 9.70 -9.12
N SER A 102 4.51 10.40 -9.77
CA SER A 102 3.28 10.87 -9.13
C SER A 102 2.38 9.70 -8.70
N GLN A 103 2.18 8.72 -9.58
CA GLN A 103 1.41 7.50 -9.27
C GLN A 103 2.07 6.68 -8.14
N LEU A 104 3.39 6.61 -8.13
CA LEU A 104 4.15 5.93 -7.09
C LEU A 104 3.99 6.63 -5.74
N ALA A 105 3.99 7.96 -5.71
CA ALA A 105 3.74 8.73 -4.49
C ALA A 105 2.32 8.49 -3.93
N GLU A 106 1.31 8.52 -4.81
CA GLU A 106 -0.09 8.25 -4.46
C GLU A 106 -0.26 6.82 -3.93
N THR A 107 0.30 5.83 -4.63
CA THR A 107 0.24 4.42 -4.22
C THR A 107 0.89 4.21 -2.86
N ARG A 108 2.04 4.84 -2.60
CA ARG A 108 2.70 4.80 -1.28
C ARG A 108 1.87 5.46 -0.18
N GLN A 109 1.13 6.51 -0.48
CA GLN A 109 0.24 7.14 0.50
C GLN A 109 -0.95 6.22 0.83
N SER A 110 -1.59 5.67 -0.19
CA SER A 110 -2.69 4.71 -0.02
C SER A 110 -2.28 3.45 0.73
N LEU A 111 -1.05 2.96 0.51
CA LEU A 111 -0.49 1.84 1.26
C LEU A 111 -0.38 2.18 2.75
N ARG A 112 0.24 3.31 3.10
CA ARG A 112 0.37 3.74 4.51
C ARG A 112 -0.98 3.93 5.20
N GLN A 113 -1.96 4.47 4.47
CA GLN A 113 -3.33 4.60 5.01
C GLN A 113 -3.97 3.23 5.25
N SER A 114 -3.74 2.27 4.35
CA SER A 114 -4.26 0.92 4.51
C SER A 114 -3.59 0.18 5.65
N GLU A 115 -2.27 0.32 5.82
CA GLU A 115 -1.51 -0.21 6.97
C GLU A 115 -2.07 0.35 8.28
N GLY A 116 -2.25 1.67 8.40
CA GLY A 116 -2.82 2.26 9.62
C GLY A 116 -4.26 1.80 9.93
N ARG A 117 -5.07 1.51 8.90
CA ARG A 117 -6.41 0.94 9.09
C ARG A 117 -6.36 -0.52 9.55
N VAL A 118 -5.35 -1.28 9.12
CA VAL A 118 -5.15 -2.65 9.61
C VAL A 118 -4.79 -2.61 11.09
N ASP A 119 -3.85 -1.77 11.49
CA ASP A 119 -3.45 -1.63 12.89
C ASP A 119 -4.64 -1.23 13.80
N GLU A 120 -5.50 -0.30 13.34
CA GLU A 120 -6.71 0.11 14.06
C GLU A 120 -7.74 -1.04 14.20
N LEU A 121 -7.93 -1.82 13.14
CA LEU A 121 -8.83 -2.97 13.15
C LEU A 121 -8.29 -4.10 14.03
N GLU A 122 -6.99 -4.34 14.04
CA GLU A 122 -6.35 -5.30 14.94
C GLU A 122 -6.59 -4.91 16.40
N GLY A 123 -6.39 -3.64 16.76
CA GLY A 123 -6.71 -3.14 18.10
C GLY A 123 -8.18 -3.32 18.47
N THR A 124 -9.10 -3.00 17.56
CA THR A 124 -10.54 -3.19 17.78
C THR A 124 -10.89 -4.67 17.99
N VAL A 125 -10.24 -5.58 17.27
CA VAL A 125 -10.47 -7.02 17.42
C VAL A 125 -9.98 -7.52 18.78
N ASP A 126 -8.86 -7.02 19.27
CA ASP A 126 -8.35 -7.39 20.58
C ASP A 126 -9.25 -6.85 21.70
N ASP A 127 -9.69 -5.59 21.61
CA ASP A 127 -10.66 -5.02 22.57
C ASP A 127 -11.97 -5.83 22.63
N LEU A 128 -12.50 -6.24 21.46
CA LEU A 128 -13.71 -7.07 21.39
C LEU A 128 -13.52 -8.48 21.93
N ARG A 129 -12.30 -9.04 21.86
CA ARG A 129 -11.99 -10.33 22.48
C ARG A 129 -11.99 -10.22 24.00
N ASP A 130 -11.37 -9.18 24.54
CA ASP A 130 -11.32 -8.93 25.98
C ASP A 130 -12.73 -8.68 26.54
N GLU A 131 -13.56 -7.90 25.83
CA GLU A 131 -14.97 -7.69 26.20
C GLU A 131 -15.77 -9.00 26.17
N ARG A 132 -15.54 -9.83 25.15
CA ARG A 132 -16.20 -11.13 25.04
C ARG A 132 -15.81 -12.05 26.18
N ASP A 133 -14.52 -12.14 26.51
CA ASP A 133 -14.03 -12.99 27.62
C ASP A 133 -14.64 -12.51 28.96
N THR A 134 -14.73 -11.19 29.17
CA THR A 134 -15.37 -10.61 30.37
C THR A 134 -16.85 -10.97 30.46
N LEU A 135 -17.58 -10.94 29.34
CA LEU A 135 -18.99 -11.31 29.29
C LEU A 135 -19.20 -12.82 29.48
N GLU A 136 -18.28 -13.65 29.00
CA GLU A 136 -18.29 -15.11 29.28
C GLU A 136 -18.14 -15.36 30.79
N ASP A 137 -17.19 -14.70 31.45
CA ASP A 137 -17.01 -14.80 32.91
C ASP A 137 -18.26 -14.31 33.68
N GLU A 138 -18.88 -13.20 33.27
CA GLU A 138 -20.11 -12.69 33.91
C GLU A 138 -21.29 -13.66 33.77
N VAL A 139 -21.39 -14.35 32.63
CA VAL A 139 -22.41 -15.38 32.42
C VAL A 139 -22.19 -16.56 33.36
N ASP A 140 -20.97 -17.06 33.48
CA ASP A 140 -20.64 -18.19 34.37
C ASP A 140 -20.93 -17.85 35.85
N ASP A 141 -20.63 -16.61 36.28
CA ASP A 141 -20.94 -16.10 37.63
C ASP A 141 -22.46 -16.02 37.86
N LEU A 142 -23.23 -15.56 36.87
CA LEU A 142 -24.68 -15.50 36.94
C LEU A 142 -25.32 -16.89 36.97
N GLU A 143 -24.82 -17.85 36.18
CA GLU A 143 -25.27 -19.24 36.20
C GLU A 143 -25.04 -19.88 37.58
N THR A 144 -23.87 -19.61 38.19
CA THR A 144 -23.57 -20.06 39.56
C THR A 144 -24.54 -19.45 40.57
N THR A 145 -24.79 -18.14 40.48
CA THR A 145 -25.73 -17.42 41.37
C THR A 145 -27.15 -17.97 41.23
N ILE A 146 -27.58 -18.31 40.02
CA ILE A 146 -28.89 -18.94 39.78
C ILE A 146 -28.96 -20.29 40.50
N GLY A 147 -27.94 -21.13 40.35
CA GLY A 147 -27.89 -22.44 41.01
C GLY A 147 -27.95 -22.34 42.54
N ASP A 148 -27.23 -21.38 43.12
CA ASP A 148 -27.28 -21.13 44.57
C ASP A 148 -28.68 -20.68 45.01
N LEU A 149 -29.31 -19.76 44.27
CA LEU A 149 -30.66 -19.28 44.58
C LEU A 149 -31.73 -20.36 44.41
N GLU A 150 -31.58 -21.27 43.46
CA GLU A 150 -32.48 -22.42 43.30
C GLU A 150 -32.38 -23.36 44.50
N ALA A 151 -31.16 -23.66 44.97
CA ALA A 151 -30.93 -24.48 46.16
C ALA A 151 -31.50 -23.83 47.44
N ASP A 152 -31.27 -22.53 47.64
CA ASP A 152 -31.84 -21.77 48.76
C ASP A 152 -33.39 -21.79 48.71
N ASN A 153 -33.99 -21.76 47.51
CA ASN A 153 -35.43 -21.83 47.35
C ASN A 153 -35.97 -23.19 47.80
N GLU A 154 -35.35 -24.28 47.36
CA GLU A 154 -35.72 -25.65 47.76
C GLU A 154 -35.63 -25.82 49.29
N GLU A 155 -34.58 -25.32 49.94
CA GLU A 155 -34.45 -25.36 51.40
C GLU A 155 -35.58 -24.60 52.11
N LEU A 156 -35.91 -23.40 51.64
CA LEU A 156 -37.02 -22.61 52.20
C LEU A 156 -38.38 -23.25 51.96
N GLU A 157 -38.58 -23.94 50.84
CA GLU A 157 -39.81 -24.68 50.58
C GLU A 157 -39.97 -25.88 51.53
N ASP A 158 -38.89 -26.59 51.81
CA ASP A 158 -38.86 -27.69 52.77
C ASP A 158 -39.12 -27.18 54.20
N GLU A 159 -38.45 -26.10 54.63
CA GLU A 159 -38.68 -25.48 55.95
C GLU A 159 -40.14 -25.02 56.10
N ARG A 160 -40.72 -24.41 55.06
CA ARG A 160 -42.13 -24.02 55.05
C ARG A 160 -43.03 -25.23 55.28
N ASN A 161 -42.80 -26.34 54.56
CA ASN A 161 -43.62 -27.54 54.69
C ASN A 161 -43.52 -28.14 56.11
N GLU A 162 -42.33 -28.16 56.70
CA GLU A 162 -42.11 -28.63 58.08
C GLU A 162 -42.83 -27.75 59.10
N LEU A 163 -42.82 -26.43 58.90
CA LEU A 163 -43.56 -25.49 59.75
C LEU A 163 -45.09 -25.65 59.59
N GLU A 164 -45.58 -25.91 58.37
CA GLU A 164 -46.99 -26.19 58.13
C GLU A 164 -47.46 -27.46 58.85
N GLU A 165 -46.65 -28.53 58.86
CA GLU A 165 -46.92 -29.76 59.60
C GLU A 165 -46.95 -29.51 61.11
N GLN A 166 -45.95 -28.79 61.65
CA GLN A 166 -45.92 -28.41 63.07
C GLN A 166 -47.15 -27.58 63.49
N VAL A 167 -47.61 -26.68 62.62
CA VAL A 167 -48.83 -25.90 62.87
C VAL A 167 -50.07 -26.80 62.93
N SER A 168 -50.17 -27.79 62.04
CA SER A 168 -51.26 -28.76 62.06
C SER A 168 -51.25 -29.60 63.33
N ASP A 169 -50.10 -30.12 63.74
CA ASP A 169 -49.96 -30.91 64.96
C ASP A 169 -50.34 -30.10 66.21
N LEU A 170 -49.93 -28.83 66.27
CA LEU A 170 -50.30 -27.93 67.37
C LEU A 170 -51.81 -27.63 67.39
N GLN A 171 -52.47 -27.57 66.23
CA GLN A 171 -53.92 -27.41 66.16
C GLN A 171 -54.65 -28.65 66.69
N ASP A 172 -54.20 -29.85 66.32
CA ASP A 172 -54.76 -31.11 66.84
C ASP A 172 -54.56 -31.23 68.37
N ASP A 173 -53.41 -30.81 68.88
CA ASP A 173 -53.13 -30.76 70.32
C ASP A 173 -54.06 -29.77 71.05
N ILE A 174 -54.34 -28.61 70.46
CA ILE A 174 -55.29 -27.62 70.99
C ILE A 174 -56.70 -28.24 71.08
N ASP A 175 -57.20 -28.83 70.00
CA ASP A 175 -58.54 -29.44 69.96
C ASP A 175 -58.70 -30.56 71.01
N SER A 176 -57.64 -31.35 71.20
CA SER A 176 -57.56 -32.41 72.21
C SER A 176 -57.60 -31.85 73.65
N LEU A 177 -56.84 -30.77 73.90
CA LEU A 177 -56.84 -30.09 75.19
C LEU A 177 -58.19 -29.43 75.49
N GLU A 178 -58.83 -28.80 74.52
CA GLU A 178 -60.18 -28.22 74.64
C GLU A 178 -61.21 -29.30 75.01
N SER A 179 -61.21 -30.43 74.29
CA SER A 179 -62.11 -31.57 74.60
C SER A 179 -61.92 -32.12 76.02
N ARG A 180 -60.67 -32.12 76.50
CA ARG A 180 -60.33 -32.56 77.85
C ARG A 180 -60.76 -31.55 78.91
N ILE A 181 -60.69 -30.25 78.62
CA ILE A 181 -61.24 -29.19 79.47
C ILE A 181 -62.76 -29.40 79.61
N ASP A 182 -63.49 -29.56 78.51
CA ASP A 182 -64.96 -29.78 78.54
C ASP A 182 -65.35 -31.00 79.37
N THR A 183 -64.56 -32.09 79.27
CA THR A 183 -64.77 -33.31 80.07
C THR A 183 -64.56 -33.04 81.56
N LEU A 184 -63.46 -32.37 81.92
CA LEU A 184 -63.14 -32.03 83.31
C LEU A 184 -64.18 -31.06 83.89
N GLU A 185 -64.66 -30.09 83.13
CA GLU A 185 -65.74 -29.19 83.54
C GLU A 185 -67.04 -29.96 83.80
N SER A 186 -67.36 -30.95 82.97
CA SER A 186 -68.53 -31.83 83.19
C SER A 186 -68.38 -32.68 84.46
N GLU A 187 -67.20 -33.25 84.71
CA GLU A 187 -66.90 -34.00 85.95
C GLU A 187 -67.00 -33.11 87.19
N ILE A 188 -66.50 -31.86 87.12
CA ILE A 188 -66.62 -30.89 88.22
C ILE A 188 -68.10 -30.64 88.54
N ASN A 189 -68.93 -30.35 87.53
CA ASN A 189 -70.36 -30.11 87.74
C ASN A 189 -71.06 -31.32 88.38
N GLU A 190 -70.74 -32.54 87.94
CA GLU A 190 -71.29 -33.77 88.53
C GLU A 190 -70.86 -33.95 90.00
N LEU A 191 -69.59 -33.73 90.30
CA LEU A 191 -69.08 -33.78 91.68
C LEU A 191 -69.68 -32.70 92.57
N GLU A 192 -69.97 -31.51 92.04
CA GLU A 192 -70.66 -30.44 92.74
C GLU A 192 -72.10 -30.84 93.07
N ASN A 193 -72.85 -31.39 92.11
CA ASN A 193 -74.21 -31.91 92.33
C ASN A 193 -74.23 -33.04 93.36
N GLN A 194 -73.29 -33.99 93.28
CA GLN A 194 -73.17 -35.06 94.27
C GLN A 194 -72.85 -34.51 95.67
N ASN A 195 -71.98 -33.51 95.76
CA ASN A 195 -71.71 -32.84 97.04
C ASN A 195 -72.95 -32.13 97.60
N GLU A 196 -73.76 -31.49 96.76
CA GLU A 196 -75.02 -30.86 97.17
C GLU A 196 -76.01 -31.90 97.69
N ALA A 197 -76.23 -32.99 96.94
CA ALA A 197 -77.10 -34.09 97.38
C ALA A 197 -76.64 -34.71 98.71
N LEU A 198 -75.32 -34.93 98.89
CA LEU A 198 -74.78 -35.42 100.15
C LEU A 198 -74.99 -34.44 101.31
N ARG A 199 -74.92 -33.12 101.05
CA ARG A 199 -75.23 -32.09 102.06
C ARG A 199 -76.70 -32.15 102.47
N ASP A 200 -77.61 -32.27 101.50
CA ASP A 200 -79.05 -32.39 101.75
C ASP A 200 -79.38 -33.68 102.54
N ASP A 201 -78.74 -34.80 102.21
CA ASP A 201 -78.86 -36.06 102.95
C ASP A 201 -78.38 -35.90 104.40
N ILE A 202 -77.24 -35.24 104.61
CA ILE A 202 -76.72 -34.94 105.96
C ILE A 202 -77.71 -34.07 106.73
N GLU A 203 -78.23 -33.00 106.13
CA GLU A 203 -79.23 -32.13 106.77
C GLU A 203 -80.49 -32.91 107.15
N THR A 204 -80.98 -33.78 106.27
CA THR A 204 -82.12 -34.66 106.53
C THR A 204 -81.86 -35.61 107.70
N ILE A 205 -80.69 -36.25 107.76
CA ILE A 205 -80.29 -37.13 108.87
C ILE A 205 -80.18 -36.34 110.18
N CYS A 206 -79.54 -35.16 110.16
CA CYS A 206 -79.44 -34.29 111.33
C CYS A 206 -80.82 -33.91 111.88
N ASN A 207 -81.75 -33.49 111.01
CA ASN A 207 -83.13 -33.18 111.40
C ASN A 207 -83.85 -34.40 112.02
N ARG A 208 -83.62 -35.61 111.48
CA ARG A 208 -84.16 -36.86 112.05
C ARG A 208 -83.55 -37.21 113.41
N MET A 209 -82.28 -36.86 113.66
CA MET A 209 -81.65 -37.04 114.98
C MET A 209 -82.12 -36.01 116.01
N GLU A 210 -82.44 -34.78 115.58
CA GLU A 210 -82.95 -33.71 116.45
C GLU A 210 -84.44 -33.89 116.79
N THR A 211 -85.17 -34.68 116.00
CA THR A 211 -86.56 -35.10 116.26
C THR A 211 -86.66 -36.62 116.44
N PRO A 212 -86.42 -37.17 117.65
CA PRO A 212 -86.54 -38.62 117.85
C PRO A 212 -87.99 -39.05 117.66
N ASP A 213 -88.23 -39.88 116.65
CA ASP A 213 -89.47 -40.64 116.51
C ASP A 213 -89.65 -41.50 117.77
N PRO A 214 -90.77 -41.37 118.51
CA PRO A 214 -91.03 -42.14 119.74
C PRO A 214 -91.28 -43.64 119.49
N THR A 215 -91.03 -44.18 118.29
CA THR A 215 -91.32 -45.59 117.94
C THR A 215 -90.11 -46.46 117.62
N CYS A 216 -88.88 -45.95 117.64
CA CYS A 216 -87.66 -46.76 117.57
C CYS A 216 -87.00 -46.90 118.95
N GLU A 217 -87.71 -47.54 119.88
CA GLU A 217 -87.17 -48.03 121.15
C GLU A 217 -87.72 -49.44 121.40
N ASP A 218 -87.25 -50.39 120.59
CA ASP A 218 -86.77 -51.66 121.13
C ASP A 218 -85.63 -52.09 120.20
N TYR A 219 -84.39 -51.95 120.73
CA TYR A 219 -83.06 -52.11 120.13
C TYR A 219 -82.40 -50.86 119.52
#